data_AF-A0A3B3BD33-F1
#
_entry.id   AF-A0A3B3BD33-F1
#
_cell.length_a   1.000
_cell.length_b   1.000
_cell.length_c   1.000
_cell.angle_alpha   90.00
_cell.angle_beta   90.00
_cell.angle_gamma   90.00
#
_symmetry.space_group_name_H-M   'P 1'
#
loop_
_entity.id
_entity.type
_entity.pdbx_description
1 polymer ?
#
loop_
_entity_poly.entity_id
_entity_poly.type
_entity_poly.pdbx_seq_one_letter_code
_entity_poly.pdbx_strand_id
1 'polypeptide(L)'
;DCIHFLSTKFNTFGHFSIGSLPQELAPMDSADMRTQEERTSGAVGPKRVRRKFRPRTPEPVQGRKHLEIQTESYLEELSDIPVVKEIECQTDAFLDRPETPIFIPAKTGKDAETQIDEGDLFDFEEEVRPILEILVGKTLEQSLLEVMEEEELAALMAQQRAFLERRNNQLPEVHRLQEQERRRREERERRMAEQKRALQEEKEVAEKIAARALTQQQLADLVPSVLASLRREGYFYDPVERDVETHFFPRLMEDVQRVLQKNCRARELLDETVLLGDTAFQNSAAQLQRLPEPLCMR
;
A
#
# COMPACT_ATOMS: atom_id res chain seq x y z
N ASP A 1 1.08 6.54 -25.02
CA ASP A 1 0.63 7.85 -24.52
C ASP A 1 0.65 7.87 -23.01
N CYS A 2 1.77 8.37 -22.51
CA CYS A 2 2.07 8.59 -21.11
C CYS A 2 1.38 9.87 -20.64
N ILE A 3 0.75 9.87 -19.46
CA ILE A 3 0.85 11.01 -18.53
C ILE A 3 1.01 10.48 -17.10
N HIS A 4 2.20 10.73 -16.56
CA HIS A 4 2.57 10.68 -15.15
C HIS A 4 2.03 11.91 -14.40
N PHE A 5 1.72 11.77 -13.10
CA PHE A 5 2.13 12.65 -11.97
C PHE A 5 1.47 12.14 -10.66
N LEU A 6 2.15 11.45 -9.73
CA LEU A 6 2.95 11.96 -8.59
C LEU A 6 2.27 13.03 -7.72
N SER A 7 1.92 12.68 -6.47
CA SER A 7 2.48 13.23 -5.22
C SER A 7 1.55 12.93 -4.01
N THR A 8 1.91 12.06 -3.06
CA THR A 8 2.62 12.27 -1.77
C THR A 8 1.78 12.87 -0.61
N LYS A 9 1.48 11.99 0.36
CA LYS A 9 1.39 12.09 1.85
C LYS A 9 1.08 13.45 2.54
N PHE A 10 0.10 13.42 3.45
CA PHE A 10 0.05 14.07 4.79
C PHE A 10 -0.92 13.24 5.68
N ASN A 11 -0.49 12.57 6.76
CA ASN A 11 -0.56 12.99 8.19
C ASN A 11 -1.91 13.61 8.59
N THR A 12 -2.62 13.28 9.68
CA THR A 12 -2.24 12.71 10.98
C THR A 12 -3.51 12.40 11.80
N PHE A 13 -3.41 11.36 12.62
CA PHE A 13 -4.05 11.09 13.93
C PHE A 13 -5.00 12.14 14.55
N GLY A 14 -6.16 11.65 15.02
CA GLY A 14 -6.99 12.27 16.05
C GLY A 14 -7.58 11.19 16.97
N HIS A 15 -6.90 10.90 18.08
CA HIS A 15 -7.43 10.11 19.19
C HIS A 15 -8.26 11.03 20.11
N PHE A 16 -9.52 10.68 20.35
CA PHE A 16 -10.32 11.26 21.43
C PHE A 16 -10.13 10.43 22.70
N SER A 17 -9.64 11.06 23.77
CA SER A 17 -9.59 10.49 25.13
C SER A 17 -10.51 11.28 26.05
N ILE A 18 -11.26 10.52 26.84
CA ILE A 18 -12.16 10.93 27.92
C ILE A 18 -11.34 11.16 29.21
N GLY A 19 -11.65 12.22 29.97
CA GLY A 19 -11.22 12.46 31.35
C GLY A 19 -11.94 13.69 31.91
N SER A 20 -12.90 13.56 32.84
CA SER A 20 -12.77 13.41 34.30
C SER A 20 -12.40 14.71 35.04
N LEU A 21 -13.39 15.26 35.76
CA LEU A 21 -13.28 16.27 36.85
C LEU A 21 -12.42 15.75 38.02
N PRO A 22 -11.75 16.64 38.79
CA PRO A 22 -12.24 17.05 40.14
C PRO A 22 -11.92 18.54 40.49
N GLN A 23 -12.77 19.33 41.18
CA GLN A 23 -13.08 19.45 42.63
C GLN A 23 -12.32 20.61 43.35
N GLU A 24 -13.09 21.35 44.17
CA GLU A 24 -12.73 22.16 45.36
C GLU A 24 -12.17 23.61 45.22
N LEU A 25 -12.98 24.58 45.70
CA LEU A 25 -12.55 25.90 46.20
C LEU A 25 -13.48 26.35 47.34
N ALA A 26 -12.94 26.42 48.55
CA ALA A 26 -13.32 27.26 49.71
C ALA A 26 -12.10 27.27 50.66
N PRO A 27 -11.90 28.19 51.65
CA PRO A 27 -12.81 29.22 52.20
C PRO A 27 -12.17 30.63 52.50
N MET A 28 -13.01 31.62 52.87
CA MET A 28 -12.91 32.69 53.95
C MET A 28 -11.59 33.49 54.11
N ASP A 29 -11.48 34.73 54.63
CA ASP A 29 -12.30 35.85 55.14
C ASP A 29 -11.24 36.91 55.53
N SER A 30 -11.57 38.22 55.48
CA SER A 30 -11.14 39.17 56.53
C SER A 30 -11.75 40.53 56.29
N ALA A 31 -12.85 40.78 56.99
CA ALA A 31 -13.33 42.11 57.32
C ALA A 31 -12.33 42.80 58.25
N ASP A 32 -12.13 44.11 58.09
CA ASP A 32 -11.79 45.02 59.17
C ASP A 32 -12.24 46.44 58.83
N MET A 33 -12.50 47.22 59.87
CA MET A 33 -13.10 48.56 59.89
C MET A 33 -14.63 48.62 59.98
N ARG A 34 -15.17 47.95 61.01
CA ARG A 34 -16.26 48.54 61.78
C ARG A 34 -15.67 49.51 62.79
N THR A 35 -15.89 50.81 62.61
CA THR A 35 -16.50 51.74 63.60
C THR A 35 -16.23 53.18 63.17
N GLN A 36 -17.28 53.91 62.83
CA GLN A 36 -17.73 55.04 63.64
C GLN A 36 -19.03 55.63 63.07
N GLU A 37 -20.03 55.61 63.95
CA GLU A 37 -20.97 56.69 64.17
C GLU A 37 -22.07 56.94 63.13
N GLU A 38 -23.24 56.43 63.51
CA GLU A 38 -24.53 57.08 63.30
C GLU A 38 -24.44 58.60 63.46
N ARG A 39 -25.00 59.36 62.52
CA ARG A 39 -26.12 60.28 62.79
C ARG A 39 -26.58 61.04 61.54
N THR A 40 -27.89 61.24 61.51
CA THR A 40 -28.65 62.29 60.81
C THR A 40 -29.05 62.07 59.34
N SER A 41 -30.25 61.51 59.21
CA SER A 41 -31.42 62.10 58.54
C SER A 41 -31.35 62.50 57.06
N GLY A 42 -32.29 61.95 56.29
CA GLY A 42 -33.27 62.77 55.59
C GLY A 42 -33.11 62.87 54.07
N ALA A 43 -33.86 62.00 53.39
CA ALA A 43 -34.09 61.94 51.95
C ALA A 43 -34.38 63.27 51.24
N VAL A 44 -33.75 63.49 50.08
CA VAL A 44 -34.38 64.19 48.94
C VAL A 44 -33.86 63.60 47.61
N GLY A 45 -34.72 62.84 46.94
CA GLY A 45 -34.51 62.37 45.57
C GLY A 45 -34.83 63.44 44.50
N PRO A 46 -34.44 63.22 43.23
CA PRO A 46 -34.34 64.25 42.23
C PRO A 46 -35.67 64.49 41.50
N LYS A 47 -36.17 65.73 41.48
CA LYS A 47 -37.28 66.14 40.59
C LYS A 47 -37.01 67.48 39.93
N ARG A 48 -35.99 67.51 39.06
CA ARG A 48 -35.72 68.62 38.12
C ARG A 48 -35.94 68.23 36.66
N VAL A 49 -36.97 67.42 36.36
CA VAL A 49 -37.41 67.18 34.98
C VAL A 49 -38.93 66.97 34.95
N ARG A 50 -39.73 68.03 35.10
CA ARG A 50 -41.18 68.01 34.81
C ARG A 50 -41.83 69.40 34.66
N ARG A 51 -41.08 70.39 34.15
CA ARG A 51 -41.61 71.75 33.84
C ARG A 51 -41.73 72.02 32.34
N LYS A 52 -42.13 71.04 31.52
CA LYS A 52 -42.31 71.24 30.07
C LYS A 52 -43.70 70.93 29.51
N PHE A 53 -44.69 70.59 30.33
CA PHE A 53 -46.09 70.54 29.90
C PHE A 53 -47.01 71.04 31.02
N ARG A 54 -47.21 72.36 31.10
CA ARG A 54 -48.43 72.92 31.67
C ARG A 54 -49.26 73.43 30.49
N PRO A 55 -50.50 72.95 30.28
CA PRO A 55 -51.36 73.50 29.25
C PRO A 55 -51.61 74.99 29.56
N ARG A 56 -51.46 75.85 28.56
CA ARG A 56 -51.70 77.30 28.67
C ARG A 56 -53.21 77.55 28.67
N THR A 57 -53.69 78.46 29.50
CA THR A 57 -55.10 78.87 29.53
C THR A 57 -55.49 79.43 28.14
N PRO A 58 -56.59 78.98 27.52
CA PRO A 58 -56.98 79.41 26.18
C PRO A 58 -57.30 80.92 26.12
N GLU A 59 -57.17 81.52 24.93
CA GLU A 59 -57.37 82.95 24.72
C GLU A 59 -58.87 83.35 24.86
N PRO A 60 -59.16 84.56 25.39
CA PRO A 60 -60.54 85.02 25.58
C PRO A 60 -61.28 85.22 24.25
N VAL A 61 -62.55 84.81 24.22
CA VAL A 61 -63.44 84.95 23.05
C VAL A 61 -63.71 86.43 22.76
N GLN A 62 -63.72 86.82 21.47
CA GLN A 62 -63.88 88.22 21.03
C GLN A 62 -65.09 88.90 21.68
N GLY A 63 -64.86 90.05 22.31
CA GLY A 63 -65.87 90.85 23.02
C GLY A 63 -65.97 90.59 24.52
N ARG A 64 -65.19 89.66 25.10
CA ARG A 64 -65.10 89.43 26.54
C ARG A 64 -63.65 89.48 27.02
N LYS A 65 -63.42 90.02 28.22
CA LYS A 65 -62.10 90.03 28.87
C LYS A 65 -62.12 89.01 30.00
N HIS A 66 -61.05 88.24 30.16
CA HIS A 66 -60.88 87.42 31.36
C HIS A 66 -60.70 88.33 32.57
N LEU A 67 -61.37 88.00 33.67
CA LEU A 67 -61.26 88.72 34.93
C LEU A 67 -60.53 87.81 35.93
N GLU A 68 -59.53 88.34 36.60
CA GLU A 68 -58.82 87.60 37.65
C GLU A 68 -59.70 87.57 38.89
N ILE A 69 -60.06 86.36 39.33
CA ILE A 69 -60.81 86.13 40.58
C ILE A 69 -59.77 85.97 41.69
N GLN A 70 -59.96 86.64 42.83
CA GLN A 70 -59.09 86.48 44.00
C GLN A 70 -59.17 85.02 44.50
N THR A 71 -58.16 84.23 44.16
CA THR A 71 -57.98 82.84 44.62
C THR A 71 -57.02 82.75 45.82
N GLU A 72 -56.71 83.87 46.45
CA GLU A 72 -55.93 83.96 47.67
C GLU A 72 -56.86 83.72 48.86
N SER A 73 -56.45 82.95 49.87
CA SER A 73 -57.28 82.74 51.06
C SER A 73 -57.37 84.03 51.87
N TYR A 74 -58.45 84.77 51.74
CA TYR A 74 -58.75 85.91 52.60
C TYR A 74 -59.30 85.39 53.93
N LEU A 75 -58.44 85.32 54.96
CA LEU A 75 -58.81 84.97 56.32
C LEU A 75 -58.75 86.23 57.18
N GLU A 76 -59.89 86.70 57.69
CA GLU A 76 -59.94 87.68 58.77
C GLU A 76 -59.66 86.99 60.10
N GLU A 77 -58.60 87.40 60.80
CA GLU A 77 -58.32 86.96 62.17
C GLU A 77 -59.24 87.71 63.16
N LEU A 78 -60.31 87.06 63.61
CA LEU A 78 -61.10 87.55 64.75
C LEU A 78 -60.30 87.35 66.04
N SER A 79 -59.80 88.42 66.63
CA SER A 79 -59.03 88.42 67.88
C SER A 79 -59.92 88.74 69.09
N ASP A 80 -60.85 87.85 69.42
CA ASP A 80 -61.55 87.92 70.70
C ASP A 80 -60.67 87.29 71.79
N ILE A 81 -60.09 88.13 72.65
CA ILE A 81 -59.35 87.71 73.82
C ILE A 81 -60.35 87.06 74.81
N PRO A 82 -60.22 85.77 75.15
CA PRO A 82 -61.15 85.15 76.09
C PRO A 82 -60.94 85.70 77.51
N VAL A 83 -62.04 85.97 78.20
CA VAL A 83 -62.02 86.42 79.60
C VAL A 83 -61.50 85.29 80.49
N VAL A 84 -60.32 85.47 81.07
CA VAL A 84 -59.73 84.54 82.03
C VAL A 84 -60.50 84.65 83.35
N LYS A 85 -61.20 83.58 83.74
CA LYS A 85 -61.69 83.39 85.10
C LYS A 85 -60.68 82.54 85.86
N GLU A 86 -60.06 83.12 86.87
CA GLU A 86 -59.22 82.38 87.81
C GLU A 86 -60.14 81.59 88.74
N ILE A 87 -60.01 80.26 88.69
CA ILE A 87 -60.68 79.33 89.59
C ILE A 87 -59.57 78.67 90.39
N GLU A 88 -59.55 78.92 91.70
CA GLU A 88 -58.64 78.24 92.61
C GLU A 88 -59.18 76.84 92.90
N CYS A 89 -58.51 75.81 92.38
CA CYS A 89 -58.85 74.41 92.66
C CYS A 89 -57.99 73.89 93.82
N GLN A 90 -58.67 73.34 94.84
CA GLN A 90 -58.08 72.66 95.98
C GLN A 90 -57.26 71.45 95.50
N THR A 91 -55.94 71.52 95.67
CA THR A 91 -55.00 70.42 95.36
C THR A 91 -55.09 69.35 96.42
N ASP A 92 -55.75 68.23 96.09
CA ASP A 92 -55.63 66.99 96.86
C ASP A 92 -54.29 66.30 96.50
N ALA A 93 -53.70 65.55 97.44
CA ALA A 93 -52.41 64.92 97.24
C ALA A 93 -52.51 63.82 96.16
N PHE A 94 -51.72 63.92 95.09
CA PHE A 94 -51.67 62.93 94.01
C PHE A 94 -51.39 61.52 94.55
N LEU A 95 -52.39 60.64 94.50
CA LEU A 95 -52.18 59.19 94.60
C LEU A 95 -51.82 58.66 93.21
N ASP A 96 -50.78 57.83 93.11
CA ASP A 96 -50.33 57.23 91.86
C ASP A 96 -51.46 56.40 91.23
N ARG A 97 -52.05 56.96 90.17
CA ARG A 97 -53.02 56.28 89.32
C ARG A 97 -52.26 55.26 88.47
N PRO A 98 -52.68 53.98 88.39
CA PRO A 98 -52.06 53.03 87.48
C PRO A 98 -52.19 53.54 86.04
N GLU A 99 -51.19 53.25 85.20
CA GLU A 99 -51.17 53.67 83.80
C GLU A 99 -52.49 53.27 83.12
N THR A 100 -53.12 54.21 82.43
CA THR A 100 -54.38 53.95 81.74
C THR A 100 -54.15 52.90 80.65
N PRO A 101 -54.94 51.81 80.61
CA PRO A 101 -54.75 50.75 79.63
C PRO A 101 -54.84 51.31 78.21
N ILE A 102 -53.96 50.82 77.33
CA ILE A 102 -53.91 51.22 75.92
C ILE A 102 -55.26 50.86 75.25
N PHE A 103 -55.93 51.87 74.71
CA PHE A 103 -57.18 51.66 73.96
C PHE A 103 -56.88 51.03 72.60
N ILE A 104 -57.29 49.76 72.43
CA ILE A 104 -57.29 49.08 71.13
C ILE A 104 -58.71 49.19 70.56
N PRO A 105 -58.94 49.94 69.48
CA PRO A 105 -60.27 50.03 68.88
C PRO A 105 -60.72 48.66 68.37
N ALA A 106 -61.99 48.31 68.61
CA ALA A 106 -62.59 47.11 68.07
C ALA A 106 -62.60 47.19 66.53
N LYS A 107 -62.12 46.13 65.85
CA LYS A 107 -62.21 46.03 64.39
C LYS A 107 -63.69 46.20 63.98
N THR A 108 -63.97 47.25 63.23
CA THR A 108 -65.31 47.53 62.69
C THR A 108 -65.28 47.29 61.18
N GLY A 109 -65.83 46.15 60.77
CA GLY A 109 -65.86 45.63 59.40
C GLY A 109 -66.29 44.15 59.43
N LYS A 110 -66.83 43.64 58.33
CA LYS A 110 -67.05 42.19 58.17
C LYS A 110 -65.85 41.63 57.43
N ASP A 111 -65.07 40.79 58.09
CA ASP A 111 -63.98 40.05 57.45
C ASP A 111 -64.60 38.95 56.55
N ALA A 112 -64.17 38.88 55.29
CA ALA A 112 -64.58 37.86 54.35
C ALA A 112 -63.32 37.29 53.68
N GLU A 113 -63.20 35.97 53.65
CA GLU A 113 -62.18 35.26 52.90
C GLU A 113 -62.82 34.59 51.69
N THR A 114 -62.10 34.58 50.57
CA THR A 114 -62.48 33.86 49.36
C THR A 114 -61.32 32.96 49.00
N GLN A 115 -61.56 31.65 49.02
CA GLN A 115 -60.60 30.63 48.63
C GLN A 115 -61.14 29.91 47.40
N ILE A 116 -60.24 29.58 46.46
CA ILE A 116 -60.55 28.73 45.32
C ILE A 116 -60.10 27.32 45.70
N ASP A 117 -61.01 26.36 45.63
CA ASP A 117 -60.76 24.96 45.95
C ASP A 117 -60.14 24.23 44.73
N GLU A 118 -59.49 23.10 44.99
CA GLU A 118 -58.87 22.28 43.95
C GLU A 118 -59.92 21.82 42.92
N GLY A 119 -59.76 22.24 41.66
CA GLY A 119 -60.65 21.90 40.55
C GLY A 119 -61.72 22.92 40.21
N ASP A 120 -61.87 24.00 40.98
CA ASP A 120 -62.92 25.03 40.77
C ASP A 120 -62.68 25.89 39.50
N LEU A 121 -61.44 25.94 39.00
CA LEU A 121 -61.05 26.65 37.77
C LEU A 121 -60.57 25.74 36.64
N PHE A 122 -60.78 24.43 36.73
CA PHE A 122 -60.30 23.50 35.72
C PHE A 122 -61.23 23.49 34.49
N ASP A 123 -60.69 23.88 33.33
CA ASP A 123 -61.35 23.70 32.02
C ASP A 123 -60.72 22.52 31.27
N PHE A 124 -61.49 21.45 31.10
CA PHE A 124 -61.03 20.26 30.40
C PHE A 124 -60.66 20.54 28.93
N GLU A 125 -61.38 21.43 28.24
CA GLU A 125 -61.16 21.68 26.81
C GLU A 125 -59.85 22.44 26.54
N GLU A 126 -59.43 23.28 27.50
CA GLU A 126 -58.15 23.99 27.45
C GLU A 126 -56.99 23.06 27.82
N GLU A 127 -57.13 22.31 28.91
CA GLU A 127 -56.06 21.49 29.48
C GLU A 127 -55.78 20.21 28.67
N VAL A 128 -56.78 19.64 27.98
CA VAL A 128 -56.59 18.44 27.15
C VAL A 128 -55.89 18.74 25.81
N ARG A 129 -55.97 19.99 25.36
CA ARG A 129 -55.44 20.43 24.06
C ARG A 129 -53.95 20.12 23.86
N PRO A 130 -53.03 20.48 24.77
CA PRO A 130 -51.60 20.15 24.61
C PRO A 130 -51.33 18.64 24.63
N ILE A 131 -52.13 17.88 25.40
CA ILE A 131 -51.99 16.41 25.46
C ILE A 131 -52.36 15.80 24.12
N LEU A 132 -53.50 16.20 23.55
CA LEU A 132 -53.96 15.69 22.25
C LEU A 132 -53.03 16.12 21.11
N GLU A 133 -52.53 17.36 21.12
CA GLU A 133 -51.59 17.84 20.11
C GLU A 133 -50.31 16.98 20.10
N ILE A 134 -49.75 16.68 21.27
CA ILE A 134 -48.56 15.83 21.37
C ILE A 134 -48.87 14.40 20.95
N LEU A 135 -50.01 13.83 21.36
CA LEU A 135 -50.37 12.45 21.01
C LEU A 135 -50.60 12.29 19.51
N VAL A 136 -51.37 13.19 18.90
CA VAL A 136 -51.62 13.16 17.45
C VAL A 136 -50.34 13.46 16.67
N GLY A 137 -49.55 14.44 17.11
CA GLY A 137 -48.27 14.77 16.49
C GLY A 137 -47.30 13.58 16.49
N LYS A 138 -47.09 12.95 17.65
CA LYS A 138 -46.18 11.79 17.78
C LYS A 138 -46.67 10.58 17.01
N THR A 139 -47.97 10.30 17.02
CA THR A 139 -48.51 9.14 16.29
C THR A 139 -48.37 9.30 14.78
N LEU A 140 -48.62 10.51 14.25
CA LEU A 140 -48.42 10.82 12.83
C LEU A 140 -46.93 10.79 12.44
N GLU A 141 -46.06 11.39 13.27
CA GLU A 141 -44.61 11.38 13.03
C GLU A 141 -44.06 9.95 13.01
N GLN A 142 -44.43 9.14 14.00
CA GLN A 142 -44.02 7.74 14.06
C GLN A 142 -44.52 6.95 12.85
N SER A 143 -45.81 7.10 12.49
CA SER A 143 -46.38 6.40 11.34
C SER A 143 -45.70 6.79 10.03
N LEU A 144 -45.35 8.07 9.86
CA LEU A 144 -44.65 8.54 8.68
C LEU A 144 -43.23 7.96 8.58
N LEU A 145 -42.49 7.95 9.70
CA LEU A 145 -41.14 7.39 9.75
C LEU A 145 -41.15 5.88 9.44
N GLU A 146 -42.07 5.13 10.05
CA GLU A 146 -42.20 3.69 9.82
C GLU A 146 -42.47 3.37 8.34
N VAL A 147 -43.40 4.09 7.70
CA VAL A 147 -43.71 3.89 6.27
C VAL A 147 -42.51 4.24 5.39
N MET A 148 -41.80 5.32 5.69
CA MET A 148 -40.59 5.68 4.94
C MET A 148 -39.50 4.61 5.06
N GLU A 149 -39.26 4.10 6.27
CA GLU A 149 -38.30 3.02 6.50
C GLU A 149 -38.69 1.73 5.77
N GLU A 150 -39.97 1.36 5.76
CA GLU A 150 -40.46 0.19 5.03
C GLU A 150 -40.24 0.31 3.52
N GLU A 151 -40.53 1.48 2.94
CA GLU A 151 -40.32 1.75 1.52
C GLU A 151 -38.83 1.71 1.15
N GLU A 152 -37.96 2.29 1.97
CA GLU A 152 -36.51 2.25 1.77
C GLU A 152 -35.96 0.83 1.82
N LEU A 153 -36.37 0.04 2.83
CA LEU A 153 -35.99 -1.37 2.94
C LEU A 153 -36.48 -2.17 1.73
N ALA A 154 -37.71 -1.95 1.28
CA ALA A 154 -38.26 -2.62 0.10
C ALA A 154 -37.46 -2.27 -1.18
N ALA A 155 -37.08 -1.00 -1.34
CA ALA A 155 -36.26 -0.55 -2.47
C ALA A 155 -34.86 -1.19 -2.46
N LEU A 156 -34.19 -1.21 -1.30
CA LEU A 156 -32.89 -1.86 -1.14
C LEU A 156 -32.96 -3.36 -1.42
N MET A 157 -33.97 -4.05 -0.90
CA MET A 157 -34.18 -5.48 -1.17
C MET A 157 -34.44 -5.74 -2.65
N ALA A 158 -35.25 -4.91 -3.32
CA ALA A 158 -35.51 -5.03 -4.75
C ALA A 158 -34.22 -4.84 -5.57
N GLN A 159 -33.41 -3.84 -5.22
CA GLN A 159 -32.11 -3.60 -5.85
C GLN A 159 -31.15 -4.79 -5.66
N GLN A 160 -31.07 -5.32 -4.44
CA GLN A 160 -30.23 -6.48 -4.13
C GLN A 160 -30.67 -7.72 -4.93
N ARG A 161 -31.98 -8.00 -4.98
CA ARG A 161 -32.53 -9.11 -5.77
C ARG A 161 -32.20 -8.97 -7.25
N ALA A 162 -32.41 -7.79 -7.84
CA ALA A 162 -32.08 -7.53 -9.24
C ALA A 162 -30.57 -7.68 -9.53
N PHE A 163 -29.71 -7.25 -8.60
CA PHE A 163 -28.26 -7.45 -8.71
C PHE A 163 -27.88 -8.93 -8.66
N LEU A 164 -28.41 -9.68 -7.69
CA LEU A 164 -28.14 -11.10 -7.54
C LEU A 164 -28.64 -11.90 -8.74
N GLU A 165 -29.81 -11.57 -9.27
CA GLU A 165 -30.36 -12.19 -10.48
C GLU A 165 -29.43 -11.96 -11.68
N ARG A 166 -29.01 -10.71 -11.92
CA ARG A 166 -28.03 -10.39 -12.99
C ARG A 166 -26.73 -11.16 -12.80
N ARG A 167 -26.20 -11.21 -11.58
CA ARG A 167 -24.96 -11.94 -11.26
C ARG A 167 -25.12 -13.44 -11.50
N ASN A 168 -26.22 -14.04 -11.04
CA ASN A 168 -26.51 -15.45 -11.21
C ASN A 168 -26.66 -15.83 -12.68
N ASN A 169 -27.19 -14.92 -13.51
CA ASN A 169 -27.27 -15.11 -14.96
C ASN A 169 -25.90 -14.99 -15.65
N GLN A 170 -25.01 -14.13 -15.15
CA GLN A 170 -23.66 -13.94 -15.72
C GLN A 170 -22.69 -15.07 -15.35
N LEU A 171 -22.77 -15.61 -14.14
CA LEU A 171 -21.88 -16.69 -13.68
C LEU A 171 -21.77 -17.90 -14.63
N PRO A 172 -22.87 -18.52 -15.13
CA PRO A 172 -22.77 -19.66 -16.03
C PRO A 172 -22.12 -19.30 -17.37
N GLU A 173 -22.34 -18.09 -17.87
CA GLU A 173 -21.69 -17.62 -19.09
C GLU A 173 -20.17 -17.48 -18.90
N VAL A 174 -19.75 -16.88 -17.79
CA VAL A 174 -18.33 -16.76 -17.42
C VAL A 174 -17.70 -18.14 -17.29
N HIS A 175 -18.34 -19.08 -16.59
CA HIS A 175 -17.85 -20.45 -16.45
C HIS A 175 -17.70 -21.14 -17.82
N ARG A 176 -18.69 -21.01 -18.71
CA ARG A 176 -18.62 -21.54 -20.08
C ARG A 176 -17.41 -21.00 -20.84
N LEU A 177 -17.17 -19.68 -20.78
CA LEU A 177 -16.04 -19.04 -21.46
C LEU A 177 -14.70 -19.47 -20.87
N GLN A 178 -14.60 -19.56 -19.54
CA GLN A 178 -13.40 -20.04 -18.85
C GLN A 178 -13.04 -21.48 -19.25
N GLU A 179 -14.04 -22.37 -19.33
CA GLU A 179 -13.81 -23.74 -19.78
C GLU A 179 -13.36 -23.82 -21.25
N GLN A 180 -13.95 -23.00 -22.12
CA GLN A 180 -13.52 -22.92 -23.52
C GLN A 180 -12.08 -22.43 -23.65
N GLU A 181 -11.71 -21.38 -22.92
CA GLU A 181 -10.34 -20.88 -22.89
C GLU A 181 -9.36 -21.88 -22.29
N ARG A 182 -9.77 -22.63 -21.26
CA ARG A 182 -8.95 -23.73 -20.72
C ARG A 182 -8.63 -24.78 -21.80
N ARG A 183 -9.64 -25.23 -22.55
CA ARG A 183 -9.46 -26.20 -23.65
C ARG A 183 -8.55 -25.67 -24.75
N ARG A 184 -8.76 -24.42 -25.18
CA ARG A 184 -7.92 -23.77 -26.21
C ARG A 184 -6.48 -23.61 -25.76
N ARG A 185 -6.28 -23.25 -24.48
CA ARG A 185 -4.95 -23.13 -23.90
C ARG A 185 -4.22 -24.47 -23.84
N GLU A 186 -4.89 -25.51 -23.37
CA GLU A 186 -4.33 -26.87 -23.34
C GLU A 186 -3.94 -27.35 -24.75
N GLU A 187 -4.79 -27.12 -25.76
CA GLU A 187 -4.48 -27.47 -27.15
C GLU A 187 -3.30 -26.65 -27.69
N ARG A 188 -3.28 -25.33 -27.46
CA ARG A 188 -2.18 -24.46 -27.86
C ARG A 188 -0.86 -24.90 -27.23
N GLU A 189 -0.86 -25.24 -25.94
CA GLU A 189 0.33 -25.72 -25.23
C GLU A 189 0.84 -27.04 -25.81
N ARG A 190 -0.07 -27.97 -26.17
CA ARG A 190 0.30 -29.22 -26.86
C ARG A 190 0.94 -28.95 -28.23
N ARG A 191 0.31 -28.09 -29.06
CA ARG A 191 0.84 -27.72 -30.39
C ARG A 191 2.20 -27.04 -30.29
N MET A 192 2.38 -26.14 -29.33
CA MET A 192 3.67 -25.47 -29.08
C MET A 192 4.74 -26.46 -28.65
N ALA A 193 4.39 -27.46 -27.82
CA ALA A 193 5.33 -28.51 -27.41
C ALA A 193 5.73 -29.40 -28.59
N GLU A 194 4.78 -29.80 -29.44
CA GLU A 194 5.04 -30.54 -30.68
C GLU A 194 5.97 -29.77 -31.63
N GLN A 195 5.65 -28.50 -31.91
CA GLN A 195 6.49 -27.65 -32.76
C GLN A 195 7.88 -27.45 -32.19
N LYS A 196 8.00 -27.28 -30.87
CA LYS A 196 9.30 -27.14 -30.22
C LYS A 196 10.16 -28.41 -30.37
N ARG A 197 9.56 -29.60 -30.26
CA ARG A 197 10.24 -30.88 -30.49
C ARG A 197 10.67 -31.02 -31.94
N ALA A 198 9.77 -30.76 -32.89
CA ALA A 198 10.07 -30.82 -34.32
C ALA A 198 11.24 -29.87 -34.70
N LEU A 199 11.24 -28.65 -34.15
CA LEU A 199 12.32 -27.68 -34.38
C LEU A 199 13.65 -28.11 -33.75
N GLN A 200 13.63 -28.81 -32.60
CA GLN A 200 14.83 -29.39 -32.00
C GLN A 200 15.39 -30.51 -32.89
N GLU A 201 14.53 -31.41 -33.36
CA GLU A 201 14.92 -32.49 -34.28
C GLU A 201 15.47 -31.93 -35.61
N GLU A 202 14.85 -30.89 -36.17
CA GLU A 202 15.33 -30.22 -37.38
C GLU A 202 16.73 -29.63 -37.18
N LYS A 203 16.98 -28.99 -36.04
CA LYS A 203 18.32 -28.46 -35.71
C LYS A 203 19.35 -29.57 -35.60
N GLU A 204 19.05 -30.67 -34.90
CA GLU A 204 19.96 -31.80 -34.79
C GLU A 204 20.26 -32.43 -36.16
N VAL A 205 19.25 -32.56 -37.01
CA VAL A 205 19.42 -33.08 -38.38
C VAL A 205 20.27 -32.12 -39.21
N ALA A 206 20.02 -30.81 -39.14
CA ALA A 206 20.81 -29.80 -39.84
C ALA A 206 22.28 -29.82 -39.41
N GLU A 207 22.57 -29.93 -38.10
CA GLU A 207 23.92 -30.05 -37.57
C GLU A 207 24.63 -31.33 -38.05
N LYS A 208 23.93 -32.48 -38.04
CA LYS A 208 24.46 -33.76 -38.55
C LYS A 208 24.80 -33.67 -40.04
N ILE A 209 23.93 -33.04 -40.84
CA ILE A 209 24.15 -32.82 -42.27
C ILE A 209 25.34 -31.89 -42.48
N ALA A 210 25.43 -30.80 -41.73
CA ALA A 210 26.53 -29.85 -41.82
C ALA A 210 27.88 -30.51 -41.46
N ALA A 211 27.94 -31.29 -40.37
CA ALA A 211 29.14 -32.02 -39.98
C ALA A 211 29.54 -33.06 -41.05
N ARG A 212 28.57 -33.77 -41.64
CA ARG A 212 28.83 -34.69 -42.74
C ARG A 212 29.37 -33.97 -43.98
N ALA A 213 28.76 -32.86 -44.39
CA ALA A 213 29.21 -32.09 -45.54
C ALA A 213 30.63 -31.54 -45.33
N LEU A 214 30.90 -31.00 -44.13
CA LEU A 214 32.22 -30.50 -43.75
C LEU A 214 33.28 -31.61 -43.79
N THR A 215 32.99 -32.76 -43.19
CA THR A 215 33.94 -33.90 -43.19
C THR A 215 34.17 -34.42 -44.60
N GLN A 216 33.15 -34.52 -45.44
CA GLN A 216 33.30 -34.91 -46.84
C GLN A 216 34.18 -33.92 -47.61
N GLN A 217 33.96 -32.61 -47.47
CA GLN A 217 34.77 -31.59 -48.11
C GLN A 217 36.24 -31.66 -47.66
N GLN A 218 36.48 -31.76 -46.34
CA GLN A 218 37.84 -31.85 -45.80
C GLN A 218 38.55 -33.14 -46.20
N LEU A 219 37.86 -34.29 -46.15
CA LEU A 219 38.44 -35.58 -46.54
C LEU A 219 38.72 -35.64 -48.04
N ALA A 220 37.90 -35.00 -48.88
CA ALA A 220 38.13 -34.93 -50.32
C ALA A 220 39.49 -34.30 -50.67
N ASP A 221 39.92 -33.28 -49.92
CA ASP A 221 41.20 -32.60 -50.17
C ASP A 221 42.36 -33.24 -49.37
N LEU A 222 42.09 -33.68 -48.14
CA LEU A 222 43.11 -34.23 -47.26
C LEU A 222 43.63 -35.60 -47.73
N VAL A 223 42.73 -36.50 -48.16
CA VAL A 223 43.11 -37.87 -48.54
C VAL A 223 44.09 -37.87 -49.73
N PRO A 224 43.83 -37.16 -50.85
CA PRO A 224 44.81 -37.08 -51.93
C PRO A 224 46.12 -36.40 -51.53
N SER A 225 46.06 -35.34 -50.70
CA SER A 225 47.25 -34.61 -50.24
C SER A 225 48.16 -35.47 -49.37
N VAL A 226 47.60 -36.21 -48.41
CA VAL A 226 48.34 -37.14 -47.53
C VAL A 226 48.88 -38.31 -48.33
N LEU A 227 48.08 -38.91 -49.22
CA LEU A 227 48.55 -39.99 -50.10
C LEU A 227 49.68 -39.53 -51.02
N ALA A 228 49.61 -38.31 -51.57
CA ALA A 228 50.68 -37.74 -52.39
C ALA A 228 51.94 -37.43 -51.57
N SER A 229 51.80 -37.03 -50.30
CA SER A 229 52.93 -36.79 -49.40
C SER A 229 53.62 -38.09 -49.01
N LEU A 230 52.85 -39.11 -48.63
CA LEU A 230 53.37 -40.45 -48.33
C LEU A 230 54.01 -41.14 -49.54
N ARG A 231 53.48 -40.91 -50.76
CA ARG A 231 54.15 -41.35 -52.00
C ARG A 231 55.48 -40.63 -52.22
N ARG A 232 55.53 -39.31 -52.00
CA ARG A 232 56.78 -38.52 -52.11
C ARG A 232 57.84 -38.94 -51.10
N GLU A 233 57.42 -39.29 -49.89
CA GLU A 233 58.31 -39.79 -48.83
C GLU A 233 58.71 -41.27 -49.03
N GLY A 234 58.21 -41.94 -50.07
CA GLY A 234 58.63 -43.30 -50.42
C GLY A 234 58.01 -44.42 -49.56
N TYR A 235 56.95 -44.13 -48.81
CA TYR A 235 56.27 -45.16 -47.99
C TYR A 235 55.43 -46.14 -48.82
N PHE A 236 54.94 -45.70 -49.98
CA PHE A 236 54.29 -46.59 -50.95
C PHE A 236 55.33 -47.11 -51.94
N TYR A 237 55.69 -48.38 -51.82
CA TYR A 237 56.58 -49.10 -52.73
C TYR A 237 55.80 -50.10 -53.58
N ASP A 238 56.26 -50.37 -54.79
CA ASP A 238 55.75 -51.49 -55.57
C ASP A 238 56.28 -52.78 -54.95
N PRO A 239 55.41 -53.73 -54.52
CA PRO A 239 55.87 -55.00 -53.98
C PRO A 239 56.77 -55.76 -54.96
N VAL A 240 56.58 -55.60 -56.27
CA VAL A 240 57.42 -56.24 -57.28
C VAL A 240 58.82 -55.64 -57.29
N GLU A 241 58.93 -54.31 -57.28
CA GLU A 241 60.25 -53.64 -57.22
C GLU A 241 60.98 -54.02 -55.93
N ARG A 242 60.28 -54.03 -54.79
CA ARG A 242 60.89 -54.39 -53.51
C ARG A 242 61.29 -55.86 -53.43
N ASP A 243 60.51 -56.76 -53.99
CA ASP A 243 60.85 -58.20 -54.05
C ASP A 243 62.05 -58.43 -54.97
N VAL A 244 62.15 -57.69 -56.07
CA VAL A 244 63.34 -57.72 -56.94
C VAL A 244 64.56 -57.20 -56.19
N GLU A 245 64.43 -56.09 -55.47
CA GLU A 245 65.53 -55.51 -54.69
C GLU A 245 66.01 -56.41 -53.56
N THR A 246 65.07 -57.02 -52.82
CA THR A 246 65.37 -57.79 -51.60
C THR A 246 65.68 -59.26 -51.85
N HIS A 247 65.12 -59.87 -52.90
CA HIS A 247 65.30 -61.31 -53.15
C HIS A 247 66.03 -61.59 -54.46
N PHE A 248 65.68 -60.91 -55.55
CA PHE A 248 66.27 -61.19 -56.86
C PHE A 248 67.71 -60.69 -56.97
N PHE A 249 68.02 -59.45 -56.59
CA PHE A 249 69.40 -58.95 -56.67
C PHE A 249 70.37 -59.73 -55.78
N PRO A 250 70.08 -60.06 -54.51
CA PRO A 250 70.98 -60.87 -53.71
C PRO A 250 71.18 -62.26 -54.29
N ARG A 251 70.12 -62.90 -54.80
CA ARG A 251 70.23 -64.21 -55.47
C ARG A 251 71.08 -64.12 -56.74
N LEU A 252 70.88 -63.10 -57.57
CA LEU A 252 71.67 -62.89 -58.78
C LEU A 252 73.14 -62.63 -58.43
N MET A 253 73.42 -61.81 -57.43
CA MET A 253 74.78 -61.55 -56.95
C MET A 253 75.43 -62.83 -56.39
N GLU A 254 74.69 -63.67 -55.68
CA GLU A 254 75.19 -64.96 -55.19
C GLU A 254 75.45 -65.95 -56.34
N ASP A 255 74.57 -66.01 -57.34
CA ASP A 255 74.74 -66.84 -58.54
C ASP A 255 75.98 -66.38 -59.34
N VAL A 256 76.17 -65.07 -59.53
CA VAL A 256 77.37 -64.48 -60.16
C VAL A 256 78.62 -64.79 -59.34
N GLN A 257 78.57 -64.65 -58.01
CA GLN A 257 79.66 -65.00 -57.13
C GLN A 257 80.02 -66.50 -57.21
N ARG A 258 79.02 -67.39 -57.28
CA ARG A 258 79.24 -68.84 -57.48
C ARG A 258 79.92 -69.13 -58.82
N VAL A 259 79.52 -68.47 -59.91
CA VAL A 259 80.17 -68.63 -61.22
C VAL A 259 81.61 -68.11 -61.19
N LEU A 260 81.85 -66.93 -60.62
CA LEU A 260 83.20 -66.39 -60.44
C LEU A 260 84.07 -67.31 -59.58
N GLN A 261 83.56 -67.83 -58.46
CA GLN A 261 84.27 -68.80 -57.62
C GLN A 261 84.58 -70.10 -58.35
N LYS A 262 83.65 -70.63 -59.15
CA LYS A 262 83.91 -71.80 -60.02
C LYS A 262 85.02 -71.51 -61.02
N ASN A 263 85.02 -70.34 -61.65
CA ASN A 263 86.06 -69.93 -62.59
C ASN A 263 87.41 -69.68 -61.91
N CYS A 264 87.43 -69.09 -60.71
CA CYS A 264 88.64 -68.94 -59.91
C CYS A 264 89.20 -70.30 -59.50
N ARG A 265 88.37 -71.21 -58.97
CA ARG A 265 88.79 -72.59 -58.62
C ARG A 265 89.25 -73.38 -59.84
N ALA A 266 88.59 -73.23 -60.99
CA ALA A 266 89.02 -73.85 -62.24
C ALA A 266 90.38 -73.31 -62.70
N ARG A 267 90.64 -72.01 -62.53
CA ARG A 267 91.95 -71.40 -62.77
C ARG A 267 93.01 -71.88 -61.77
N GLU A 268 92.68 -71.94 -60.48
CA GLU A 268 93.57 -72.50 -59.43
C GLU A 268 93.95 -73.95 -59.74
N LEU A 269 92.99 -74.81 -60.11
CA LEU A 269 93.26 -76.19 -60.51
C LEU A 269 94.09 -76.27 -61.79
N LEU A 270 93.83 -75.40 -62.78
CA LEU A 270 94.66 -75.33 -63.99
C LEU A 270 96.09 -74.91 -63.64
N ASP A 271 96.27 -73.90 -62.80
CA ASP A 271 97.60 -73.47 -62.31
C ASP A 271 98.29 -74.61 -61.53
N GLU A 272 97.58 -75.34 -60.66
CA GLU A 272 98.10 -76.53 -59.98
C GLU A 272 98.51 -77.65 -60.94
N THR A 273 97.71 -77.93 -61.97
CA THR A 273 98.05 -78.94 -62.99
C THR A 273 99.21 -78.53 -63.88
N VAL A 274 99.38 -77.22 -64.17
CA VAL A 274 100.54 -76.70 -64.88
C VAL A 274 101.79 -76.86 -64.01
N LEU A 275 101.72 -76.53 -62.71
CA LEU A 275 102.84 -76.72 -61.78
C LEU A 275 103.20 -78.21 -61.56
N LEU A 276 102.21 -79.10 -61.51
CA LEU A 276 102.42 -80.56 -61.44
C LEU A 276 102.95 -81.13 -62.78
N GLY A 277 102.53 -80.57 -63.91
CA GLY A 277 103.06 -80.88 -65.23
C GLY A 277 104.53 -80.47 -65.38
N ASP A 278 104.90 -79.28 -64.90
CA ASP A 278 106.27 -78.79 -64.89
C ASP A 278 107.18 -79.66 -64.00
N THR A 279 106.70 -80.11 -62.84
CA THR A 279 107.45 -81.04 -61.97
C THR A 279 107.52 -82.47 -62.54
N ALA A 280 106.49 -82.94 -63.26
CA ALA A 280 106.52 -84.22 -63.98
C ALA A 280 107.43 -84.19 -65.22
N PHE A 281 107.54 -83.05 -65.91
CA PHE A 281 108.49 -82.85 -67.02
C PHE A 281 109.93 -82.83 -66.52
N GLN A 282 110.19 -82.21 -65.36
CA GLN A 282 111.51 -82.27 -64.71
C GLN A 282 111.86 -83.69 -64.19
N ASN A 283 110.88 -84.44 -63.66
CA ASN A 283 111.11 -85.81 -63.18
C ASN A 283 111.27 -86.86 -64.31
N SER A 284 110.57 -86.70 -65.43
CA SER A 284 110.75 -87.56 -66.62
C SER A 284 112.02 -87.24 -67.41
N ALA A 285 112.48 -85.99 -67.42
CA ALA A 285 113.82 -85.62 -67.90
C ALA A 285 114.94 -86.22 -67.02
N ALA A 286 114.72 -86.42 -65.72
CA ALA A 286 115.68 -87.05 -64.82
C ALA A 286 115.74 -88.59 -64.94
N GLN A 287 114.70 -89.24 -65.49
CA GLN A 287 114.57 -90.71 -65.50
C GLN A 287 115.00 -91.37 -66.83
N LEU A 288 115.14 -90.60 -67.93
CA LEU A 288 115.67 -91.08 -69.22
C LEU A 288 117.21 -91.08 -69.35
N GLN A 289 117.96 -90.81 -68.27
CA GLN A 289 119.44 -90.84 -68.25
C GLN A 289 120.08 -92.09 -67.61
N ARG A 290 119.32 -93.15 -67.26
CA ARG A 290 119.93 -94.38 -66.68
C ARG A 290 119.27 -95.66 -67.17
N LEU A 291 119.93 -96.37 -68.11
CA LEU A 291 120.09 -97.85 -68.26
C LEU A 291 120.61 -98.24 -69.69
N PRO A 292 121.27 -99.41 -69.93
CA PRO A 292 122.75 -99.51 -70.01
C PRO A 292 123.36 -100.18 -71.28
N GLU A 293 124.68 -99.93 -71.48
CA GLU A 293 125.81 -100.71 -72.09
C GLU A 293 125.70 -101.45 -73.46
N PRO A 294 126.80 -101.50 -74.28
CA PRO A 294 127.83 -102.55 -74.13
C PRO A 294 129.30 -102.17 -74.45
N LEU A 295 130.21 -102.82 -73.69
CA LEU A 295 131.52 -103.39 -74.07
C LEU A 295 132.02 -103.24 -75.52
N CYS A 296 133.22 -102.67 -75.73
CA CYS A 296 134.36 -103.35 -76.40
C CYS A 296 135.65 -102.49 -76.53
N MET A 297 136.78 -103.10 -76.14
CA MET A 297 138.15 -103.00 -76.72
C MET A 297 138.92 -101.67 -76.75
N ARG A 298 139.85 -101.49 -75.79
CA ARG A 298 141.31 -101.66 -75.97
C ARG A 298 142.05 -101.42 -74.65
#